data_AF-A0A953FKU6-F1
#
_entry.id   AF-A0A953FKU6-F1
#
_cell.length_a   1.000
_cell.length_b   1.000
_cell.length_c   1.000
_cell.angle_alpha   90.00
_cell.angle_beta   90.00
_cell.angle_gamma   90.00
#
_symmetry.space_group_name_H-M   'P 1'
#
loop_
_entity.id
_entity.type
_entity.pdbx_description
1 polymer ?
#
loop_
_entity_poly.entity_id
_entity_poly.type
_entity_poly.pdbx_seq_one_letter_code
_entity_poly.pdbx_strand_id
1 'polypeptide(L)'
;MAQAPLCVDPSFQVQFPYYEIMDMDFLPSGQLLVGGRMKNPLGFSPSTLSVCRVNYNGSFDPSFAQIGPSGGGIQIWDEEYFFNAGGALGVFRKFVSDGSSDLSYGNINPEFSTSQRFAFHIFPDGKQWRTGWYIKRLFDDDGNQIGSEPGYGLVQVLPDGSTDPDFDHKLTAPGWLTSISETPDGRFLLGSPGGPTQYEGQPVGGILRVWPDGRLDTTFHSTVFWASTSPNYYHYPDGRILAFGSFQAPEYPGDTLGIMRLHPDGSTDTSWPVIPFRNWGWFFPGLARPYDFLEIEPGKLIVVGGFNAIGNQPAGAIAVVDTAGNVLWDHFTGAGAGELYVPQANSTYRTLYGIEQAPDGFIYIFGSYEGFDDGCSNHPNQRLITRLYPLDVGVEERMDDRITLQAWPNPGSERLNVTCGAPGALTVSLLDLQGRTLLLSVLRGGSASFDVSTLSMGLYTVSVIGADGTRSTTRWVKQ
;
A
#
# COMPACT_ATOMS: atom_id res chain seq x y z
N MET A 1 -0.62 -26.66 -12.71
CA MET A 1 0.10 -26.71 -11.43
C MET A 1 -0.77 -26.00 -10.42
N ALA A 2 -1.00 -26.57 -9.25
CA ALA A 2 -1.71 -25.87 -8.19
C ALA A 2 -0.94 -24.58 -7.87
N GLN A 3 -1.62 -23.44 -7.85
CA GLN A 3 -1.05 -22.16 -7.45
C GLN A 3 -0.72 -22.28 -5.97
N ALA A 4 0.52 -22.01 -5.59
CA ALA A 4 0.91 -21.95 -4.18
C ALA A 4 0.85 -20.48 -3.70
N PRO A 5 0.47 -20.24 -2.44
CA PRO A 5 0.43 -18.90 -1.86
C PRO A 5 1.74 -18.17 -2.06
N LEU A 6 1.67 -16.85 -2.26
CA LEU A 6 2.84 -15.98 -2.34
C LEU A 6 3.84 -16.30 -3.47
N CYS A 7 3.53 -17.26 -4.35
CA CYS A 7 4.27 -17.38 -5.60
C CYS A 7 3.89 -16.22 -6.53
N VAL A 8 4.82 -15.81 -7.39
CA VAL A 8 4.59 -14.80 -8.43
C VAL A 8 3.57 -15.30 -9.44
N ASP A 9 2.66 -14.42 -9.82
CA ASP A 9 1.84 -14.57 -11.01
C ASP A 9 2.65 -14.14 -12.25
N PRO A 10 3.06 -15.08 -13.13
CA PRO A 10 3.89 -14.76 -14.29
C PRO A 10 3.10 -14.00 -15.38
N SER A 11 1.77 -13.90 -15.28
CA SER A 11 0.97 -13.14 -16.23
C SER A 11 1.03 -11.62 -16.02
N PHE A 12 1.62 -11.18 -14.91
CA PHE A 12 1.88 -9.78 -14.60
C PHE A 12 3.36 -9.48 -14.67
N GLN A 13 3.76 -8.54 -15.53
CA GLN A 13 5.14 -8.09 -15.59
C GLN A 13 5.24 -6.65 -16.09
N VAL A 14 5.87 -5.79 -15.29
CA VAL A 14 6.06 -4.39 -15.66
C VAL A 14 7.21 -4.18 -16.65
N GLN A 15 7.08 -3.14 -17.49
CA GLN A 15 8.01 -2.84 -18.59
C GLN A 15 9.00 -1.71 -18.27
N PHE A 16 8.93 -1.10 -17.09
CA PHE A 16 9.85 -0.03 -16.71
C PHE A 16 11.22 -0.60 -16.35
N PRO A 17 12.32 -0.14 -16.98
CA PRO A 17 13.60 -0.81 -16.83
C PRO A 17 14.29 -0.58 -15.47
N TYR A 18 14.13 0.61 -14.86
CA TYR A 18 14.81 0.98 -13.61
C TYR A 18 14.18 2.21 -12.92
N TYR A 19 14.79 2.59 -11.79
CA TYR A 19 14.37 3.54 -10.75
C TYR A 19 13.42 2.92 -9.72
N GLU A 20 12.23 3.46 -9.47
CA GLU A 20 11.43 3.12 -8.29
C GLU A 20 9.92 3.37 -8.47
N ILE A 21 9.13 2.47 -7.91
CA ILE A 21 7.71 2.67 -7.61
C ILE A 21 7.60 2.89 -6.11
N MET A 22 7.15 4.07 -5.72
CA MET A 22 7.02 4.49 -4.32
C MET A 22 5.60 4.31 -3.80
N ASP A 23 4.63 4.25 -4.71
CA ASP A 23 3.22 4.24 -4.38
C ASP A 23 2.39 3.59 -5.49
N MET A 24 1.22 3.08 -5.13
CA MET A 24 0.32 2.38 -6.04
C MET A 24 -1.10 2.46 -5.52
N ASP A 25 -2.07 2.41 -6.43
CA ASP A 25 -3.47 2.18 -6.09
C ASP A 25 -4.20 1.43 -7.25
N PHE A 26 -5.35 0.86 -6.94
CA PHE A 26 -6.19 0.07 -7.85
C PHE A 26 -7.30 0.94 -8.46
N LEU A 27 -7.38 0.94 -9.78
CA LEU A 27 -8.47 1.59 -10.50
C LEU A 27 -9.65 0.62 -10.67
N PRO A 28 -10.91 1.12 -10.67
CA PRO A 28 -12.09 0.28 -10.95
C PRO A 28 -12.04 -0.46 -12.29
N SER A 29 -11.22 0.00 -13.23
CA SER A 29 -10.98 -0.65 -14.52
C SER A 29 -10.10 -1.92 -14.43
N GLY A 30 -9.52 -2.21 -13.27
CA GLY A 30 -8.52 -3.27 -13.07
C GLY A 30 -7.10 -2.85 -13.49
N GLN A 31 -6.90 -1.60 -13.91
CA GLN A 31 -5.56 -1.03 -14.08
C GLN A 31 -5.00 -0.57 -12.73
N LEU A 32 -3.69 -0.41 -12.64
CA LEU A 32 -3.01 0.19 -11.51
C LEU A 32 -2.67 1.64 -11.86
N LEU A 33 -2.80 2.54 -10.90
CA LEU A 33 -2.13 3.83 -10.94
C LEU A 33 -0.87 3.74 -10.10
N VAL A 34 0.27 4.13 -10.66
CA VAL A 34 1.57 3.95 -9.99
C VAL A 34 2.33 5.27 -9.94
N GLY A 35 2.99 5.49 -8.80
CA GLY A 35 3.72 6.71 -8.48
C GLY A 35 5.17 6.46 -8.13
N GLY A 36 6.03 7.42 -8.46
CA GLY A 36 7.43 7.39 -8.05
C GLY A 36 8.35 8.08 -9.05
N ARG A 37 9.38 7.36 -9.46
CA ARG A 37 10.30 7.79 -10.53
C ARG A 37 10.53 6.58 -11.39
N MET A 38 9.95 6.57 -12.58
CA MET A 38 10.06 5.46 -13.53
C MET A 38 10.78 5.93 -14.78
N LYS A 39 11.62 5.09 -15.38
CA LYS A 39 12.18 5.39 -16.70
C LYS A 39 11.06 5.31 -17.74
N ASN A 40 10.85 6.37 -18.52
CA ASN A 40 9.81 6.39 -19.56
C ASN A 40 10.10 5.28 -20.61
N PRO A 41 9.23 4.26 -20.75
CA PRO A 41 9.46 3.16 -21.69
C PRO A 41 9.46 3.59 -23.15
N LEU A 42 8.79 4.71 -23.46
CA LEU A 42 8.69 5.20 -24.84
C LEU A 42 9.94 5.94 -25.32
N GLY A 43 10.89 6.22 -24.43
CA GLY A 43 12.20 6.77 -24.79
C GLY A 43 12.21 8.24 -25.21
N PHE A 44 11.09 8.95 -25.13
CA PHE A 44 11.00 10.40 -25.40
C PHE A 44 10.74 11.21 -24.13
N SER A 45 10.63 12.54 -24.27
CA SER A 45 10.41 13.46 -23.14
C SER A 45 8.97 13.37 -22.60
N PRO A 46 8.75 13.29 -21.27
CA PRO A 46 9.76 13.35 -20.21
C PRO A 46 10.53 12.03 -20.08
N SER A 47 11.84 12.12 -19.85
CA SER A 47 12.72 10.94 -19.79
C SER A 47 12.44 10.04 -18.58
N THR A 48 11.74 10.55 -17.57
CA THR A 48 11.22 9.82 -16.42
C THR A 48 9.77 10.20 -16.16
N LEU A 49 8.94 9.23 -15.80
CA LEU A 49 7.56 9.41 -15.40
C LEU A 49 7.50 9.44 -13.87
N SER A 50 6.67 10.33 -13.31
CA SER A 50 6.34 10.28 -11.88
C SER A 50 5.01 9.64 -11.59
N VAL A 51 4.15 9.55 -12.59
CA VAL A 51 2.83 8.94 -12.52
C VAL A 51 2.55 8.25 -13.84
N CYS A 52 2.02 7.05 -13.79
CA CYS A 52 1.43 6.42 -14.97
C CYS A 52 0.41 5.35 -14.61
N ARG A 53 -0.34 4.90 -15.62
CA ARG A 53 -1.17 3.72 -15.51
C ARG A 53 -0.44 2.47 -16.02
N VAL A 54 -0.70 1.37 -15.33
CA VAL A 54 -0.22 0.03 -15.66
C VAL A 54 -1.44 -0.87 -15.86
N ASN A 55 -1.49 -1.56 -16.99
CA ASN A 55 -2.56 -2.49 -17.29
C ASN A 55 -2.50 -3.72 -16.36
N TYR A 56 -3.59 -4.46 -16.28
CA TYR A 56 -3.70 -5.67 -15.45
C TYR A 56 -2.65 -6.75 -15.75
N ASN A 57 -2.00 -6.72 -16.93
CA ASN A 57 -0.89 -7.63 -17.28
C ASN A 57 0.51 -7.04 -17.00
N GLY A 58 0.59 -5.86 -16.39
CA GLY A 58 1.83 -5.13 -16.14
C GLY A 58 2.31 -4.23 -17.28
N SER A 59 1.68 -4.26 -18.46
CA SER A 59 2.08 -3.37 -19.56
C SER A 59 1.77 -1.89 -19.25
N PHE A 60 2.66 -1.00 -19.68
CA PHE A 60 2.46 0.44 -19.56
C PHE A 60 1.28 0.90 -20.44
N ASP A 61 0.41 1.75 -19.91
CA ASP A 61 -0.67 2.38 -20.67
C ASP A 61 -0.24 3.77 -21.20
N PRO A 62 0.10 3.89 -22.50
CA PRO A 62 0.57 5.15 -23.08
C PRO A 62 -0.56 6.17 -23.30
N SER A 63 -1.83 5.80 -23.10
CA SER A 63 -2.96 6.71 -23.26
C SER A 63 -3.16 7.64 -22.05
N PHE A 64 -2.57 7.29 -20.90
CA PHE A 64 -2.54 8.15 -19.72
C PHE A 64 -1.57 9.32 -19.92
N ALA A 65 -1.88 10.47 -19.32
CA ALA A 65 -1.00 11.64 -19.39
C ALA A 65 0.42 11.30 -18.90
N GLN A 66 1.43 11.64 -19.69
CA GLN A 66 2.83 11.38 -19.34
C GLN A 66 3.36 12.47 -18.42
N ILE A 67 3.20 12.25 -17.13
CA ILE A 67 3.58 13.22 -16.10
C ILE A 67 5.07 13.07 -15.82
N GLY A 68 5.84 14.11 -16.17
CA GLY A 68 7.28 14.18 -15.95
C GLY A 68 7.68 14.22 -14.47
N PRO A 69 8.99 14.35 -14.16
CA PRO A 69 9.49 14.23 -12.79
C PRO A 69 8.83 15.27 -11.87
N SER A 70 7.95 14.77 -11.02
CA SER A 70 7.33 15.50 -9.92
C SER A 70 7.74 14.91 -8.59
N GLY A 71 8.11 13.62 -8.52
CA GLY A 71 8.72 12.96 -7.38
C GLY A 71 7.91 13.02 -6.08
N GLY A 72 7.16 11.97 -5.77
CA GLY A 72 6.49 11.80 -4.49
C GLY A 72 5.47 10.66 -4.52
N GLY A 73 4.79 10.45 -3.39
CA GLY A 73 3.70 9.49 -3.25
C GLY A 73 2.38 9.99 -3.86
N ILE A 74 1.46 9.05 -4.03
CA ILE A 74 0.09 9.22 -4.52
C ILE A 74 -0.83 9.04 -3.31
N GLN A 75 -1.81 9.91 -3.14
CA GLN A 75 -2.98 9.56 -2.34
C GLN A 75 -4.24 9.74 -3.19
N ILE A 76 -5.13 8.76 -3.12
CA ILE A 76 -6.43 8.85 -3.76
C ILE A 76 -7.47 9.28 -2.73
N TRP A 77 -8.37 10.17 -3.12
CA TRP A 77 -9.53 10.54 -2.33
C TRP A 77 -10.70 10.86 -3.25
N ASP A 78 -11.83 10.16 -3.07
CA ASP A 78 -13.07 10.32 -3.84
C ASP A 78 -12.88 10.25 -5.38
N GLU A 79 -12.12 9.27 -5.86
CA GLU A 79 -11.72 9.12 -7.28
C GLU A 79 -10.89 10.30 -7.85
N GLU A 80 -10.45 11.23 -6.99
CA GLU A 80 -9.48 12.27 -7.29
C GLU A 80 -8.09 11.85 -6.81
N TYR A 81 -7.05 12.33 -7.50
CA TYR A 81 -5.69 11.87 -7.27
C TYR A 81 -4.83 13.03 -6.81
N PHE A 82 -4.33 12.94 -5.59
CA PHE A 82 -3.46 13.94 -4.99
C PHE A 82 -2.01 13.48 -5.11
N PHE A 83 -1.19 14.33 -5.69
CA PHE A 83 0.21 14.07 -5.92
C PHE A 83 1.05 15.10 -5.18
N ASN A 84 1.93 14.60 -4.33
CA ASN A 84 3.00 15.43 -3.81
C ASN A 84 4.09 15.53 -4.89
N ALA A 85 4.07 16.62 -5.66
CA ALA A 85 5.13 16.91 -6.62
C ALA A 85 6.33 17.51 -5.86
N GLY A 86 7.09 16.63 -5.22
CA GLY A 86 8.37 16.99 -4.65
C GLY A 86 9.37 17.61 -5.64
N GLY A 87 9.62 18.88 -5.44
CA GLY A 87 10.77 19.66 -5.93
C GLY A 87 11.07 20.75 -4.91
N ALA A 88 11.96 21.70 -5.24
CA ALA A 88 12.44 22.76 -4.34
C ALA A 88 11.36 23.68 -3.72
N LEU A 89 10.07 23.44 -4.00
CA LEU A 89 8.93 24.24 -3.58
C LEU A 89 7.79 23.43 -2.92
N GLY A 90 7.93 22.10 -2.72
CA GLY A 90 6.91 21.30 -2.01
C GLY A 90 5.49 21.42 -2.58
N VAL A 91 5.35 21.46 -3.90
CA VAL A 91 4.08 21.77 -4.57
C VAL A 91 3.17 20.55 -4.55
N PHE A 92 2.01 20.68 -3.92
CA PHE A 92 0.93 19.71 -4.04
C PHE A 92 0.18 19.97 -5.35
N ARG A 93 -0.11 18.90 -6.08
CA ARG A 93 -0.91 18.95 -7.30
C ARG A 93 -2.03 17.95 -7.18
N LYS A 94 -3.21 18.37 -7.56
CA LYS A 94 -4.33 17.47 -7.78
C LYS A 94 -4.42 17.16 -9.26
N PHE A 95 -4.75 15.93 -9.57
CA PHE A 95 -4.98 15.44 -10.90
C PHE A 95 -6.29 14.66 -10.91
N VAL A 96 -6.94 14.65 -12.06
CA VAL A 96 -8.15 13.83 -12.30
C VAL A 96 -7.76 12.49 -12.92
N SER A 97 -8.72 11.55 -13.02
CA SER A 97 -8.48 10.15 -13.41
C SER A 97 -7.82 9.92 -14.79
N ASP A 98 -7.86 10.92 -15.67
CA ASP A 98 -7.19 10.87 -16.98
C ASP A 98 -5.72 11.35 -16.95
N GLY A 99 -5.26 11.83 -15.79
CA GLY A 99 -3.91 12.34 -15.56
C GLY A 99 -3.72 13.81 -15.94
N SER A 100 -4.78 14.53 -16.30
CA SER A 100 -4.70 15.99 -16.44
C SER A 100 -4.64 16.67 -15.06
N SER A 101 -3.84 17.74 -14.97
CA SER A 101 -3.74 18.53 -13.74
C SER A 101 -5.04 19.30 -13.51
N ASP A 102 -5.56 19.23 -12.29
CA ASP A 102 -6.58 20.15 -11.83
C ASP A 102 -5.92 21.51 -11.56
N LEU A 103 -6.07 22.44 -12.51
CA LEU A 103 -5.50 23.79 -12.39
C LEU A 103 -6.26 24.68 -11.40
N SER A 104 -7.45 24.27 -10.96
CA SER A 104 -8.19 24.95 -9.88
C SER A 104 -7.61 24.62 -8.51
N TYR A 105 -6.93 23.48 -8.39
CA TYR A 105 -6.15 23.11 -7.22
C TYR A 105 -4.83 23.90 -7.22
N GLY A 106 -4.97 25.12 -6.74
CA GLY A 106 -3.98 26.16 -6.87
C GLY A 106 -2.95 26.11 -5.76
N ASN A 107 -1.70 26.27 -6.18
CA ASN A 107 -0.54 26.62 -5.38
C ASN A 107 -0.71 28.04 -4.78
N ILE A 108 -1.69 28.24 -3.89
CA ILE A 108 -1.99 29.53 -3.23
C ILE A 108 -1.29 29.55 -1.87
N ASN A 109 0.02 29.31 -1.85
CA ASN A 109 0.78 29.39 -0.60
C ASN A 109 1.66 30.66 -0.56
N PRO A 110 1.08 31.85 -0.32
CA PRO A 110 1.87 32.94 0.21
C PRO A 110 2.25 32.60 1.65
N GLU A 111 1.36 32.02 2.47
CA GLU A 111 1.56 31.92 3.91
C GLU A 111 2.51 30.82 4.33
N PHE A 112 2.43 29.57 3.84
CA PHE A 112 3.38 28.53 4.23
C PHE A 112 4.21 28.05 3.05
N SER A 113 5.52 27.91 3.24
CA SER A 113 6.41 27.39 2.20
C SER A 113 7.32 26.32 2.75
N THR A 114 7.55 25.28 1.96
CA THR A 114 8.48 24.20 2.28
C THR A 114 9.27 23.81 1.05
N SER A 115 10.50 23.35 1.26
CA SER A 115 11.36 22.80 0.20
C SER A 115 11.48 21.28 0.28
N GLN A 116 10.73 20.64 1.20
CA GLN A 116 10.85 19.22 1.52
C GLN A 116 9.52 18.48 1.37
N ARG A 117 9.62 17.16 1.22
CA ARG A 117 8.51 16.24 1.01
C ARG A 117 8.15 15.56 2.32
N PHE A 118 6.86 15.50 2.62
CA PHE A 118 6.34 14.93 3.85
C PHE A 118 4.94 14.36 3.63
N ALA A 119 4.42 13.66 4.64
CA ALA A 119 3.14 12.97 4.58
C ALA A 119 1.96 13.94 4.76
N PHE A 120 0.78 13.50 4.33
CA PHE A 120 -0.47 14.21 4.53
C PHE A 120 -1.62 13.23 4.80
N HIS A 121 -2.71 13.75 5.34
CA HIS A 121 -3.95 13.05 5.59
C HIS A 121 -5.10 13.90 5.07
N ILE A 122 -6.06 13.28 4.38
CA ILE A 122 -7.25 13.94 3.83
C ILE A 122 -8.46 13.55 4.67
N PHE A 123 -9.17 14.55 5.20
CA PHE A 123 -10.38 14.36 5.99
C PHE A 123 -11.61 14.15 5.08
N PRO A 124 -12.72 13.59 5.60
CA PRO A 124 -13.95 13.41 4.83
C PRO A 124 -14.55 14.68 4.23
N ASP A 125 -14.23 15.86 4.77
CA ASP A 125 -14.66 17.16 4.23
C ASP A 125 -13.70 17.72 3.16
N GLY A 126 -12.65 16.97 2.80
CA GLY A 126 -11.63 17.32 1.82
C GLY A 126 -10.52 18.23 2.37
N LYS A 127 -10.60 18.69 3.62
CA LYS A 127 -9.47 19.38 4.27
C LYS A 127 -8.30 18.42 4.39
N GLN A 128 -7.08 18.95 4.45
CA GLN A 128 -5.89 18.12 4.51
C GLN A 128 -4.96 18.60 5.60
N TRP A 129 -4.48 17.68 6.43
CA TRP A 129 -3.31 17.92 7.26
C TRP A 129 -2.06 17.56 6.50
N ARG A 130 -1.06 18.44 6.54
CA ARG A 130 0.25 18.22 5.93
C ARG A 130 1.32 18.35 6.98
N THR A 131 2.13 17.30 7.10
CA THR A 131 3.31 17.32 7.96
C THR A 131 4.47 17.98 7.25
N GLY A 132 5.44 18.51 8.00
CA GLY A 132 6.70 18.92 7.38
C GLY A 132 7.57 19.90 8.14
N TRP A 133 8.35 20.64 7.36
CA TRP A 133 9.14 21.79 7.77
C TRP A 133 8.67 22.99 6.97
N TYR A 134 7.74 23.74 7.55
CA TYR A 134 7.15 24.90 6.91
C TYR A 134 7.71 26.20 7.48
N ILE A 135 7.93 27.15 6.57
CA ILE A 135 8.22 28.54 6.87
C ILE A 135 6.94 29.32 6.61
N LYS A 136 6.39 29.91 7.67
CA LYS A 136 5.29 30.87 7.59
C LYS A 136 5.84 32.18 7.04
N ARG A 137 5.22 32.80 6.05
CA ARG A 137 5.54 34.14 5.53
C ARG A 137 4.49 35.09 6.07
N LEU A 138 4.94 36.27 6.48
CA LEU A 138 4.11 37.32 7.04
C LEU A 138 3.92 38.41 5.99
N PHE A 139 2.69 38.89 5.83
CA PHE A 139 2.32 39.93 4.87
C PHE A 139 1.69 41.13 5.57
N ASP A 140 1.86 42.32 5.00
CA ASP A 140 1.08 43.50 5.38
C ASP A 140 -0.31 43.51 4.69
N ASP A 141 -1.14 44.51 5.03
CA ASP A 141 -2.49 44.67 4.46
C ASP A 141 -2.47 44.92 2.93
N ASP A 142 -1.34 45.37 2.38
CA ASP A 142 -1.12 45.59 0.96
C ASP A 142 -0.63 44.31 0.23
N GLY A 143 -0.43 43.21 0.97
CA GLY A 143 0.02 41.92 0.43
C GLY A 143 1.53 41.84 0.19
N ASN A 144 2.33 42.77 0.70
CA ASN A 144 3.78 42.70 0.63
C ASN A 144 4.31 41.79 1.73
N GLN A 145 5.25 40.91 1.41
CA GLN A 145 5.90 40.09 2.43
C GLN A 145 6.79 40.97 3.33
N ILE A 146 6.46 41.01 4.62
CA ILE A 146 7.18 41.79 5.64
C ILE A 146 8.08 40.91 6.55
N GLY A 147 7.92 39.59 6.50
CA GLY A 147 8.71 38.68 7.33
C GLY A 147 8.47 37.19 7.08
N SER A 148 9.06 36.36 7.94
CA SER A 148 8.83 34.92 7.96
C SER A 148 9.18 34.29 9.30
N GLU A 149 8.45 33.22 9.66
CA GLU A 149 8.63 32.42 10.88
C GLU A 149 8.83 30.94 10.50
N PRO A 150 10.04 30.37 10.65
CA PRO A 150 10.28 28.97 10.35
C PRO A 150 9.78 28.03 11.46
N GLY A 151 9.57 26.77 11.09
CA GLY A 151 9.48 25.65 12.04
C GLY A 151 8.07 25.17 12.34
N TYR A 152 7.12 25.40 11.44
CA TYR A 152 5.79 24.79 11.52
C TYR A 152 5.84 23.35 11.00
N GLY A 153 5.29 22.43 11.79
CA GLY A 153 5.34 20.99 11.56
C GLY A 153 4.05 20.38 11.04
N LEU A 154 2.91 20.98 11.38
CA LEU A 154 1.58 20.52 10.96
C LEU A 154 0.76 21.72 10.48
N VAL A 155 0.39 21.70 9.22
CA VAL A 155 -0.45 22.73 8.60
C VAL A 155 -1.71 22.11 8.02
N GLN A 156 -2.85 22.78 8.15
CA GLN A 156 -4.08 22.39 7.47
C GLN A 156 -4.27 23.23 6.20
N VAL A 157 -4.81 22.61 5.17
CA VAL A 157 -5.27 23.29 3.96
C VAL A 157 -6.72 22.90 3.66
N LEU A 158 -7.41 23.79 2.97
CA LEU A 158 -8.75 23.58 2.43
C LEU A 158 -8.72 22.62 1.21
N PRO A 159 -9.88 22.09 0.77
CA PRO A 159 -9.96 21.18 -0.38
C PRO A 159 -9.38 21.76 -1.68
N ASP A 160 -9.39 23.09 -1.83
CA ASP A 160 -8.82 23.80 -2.99
C ASP A 160 -7.29 23.98 -2.91
N GLY A 161 -6.66 23.55 -1.81
CA GLY A 161 -5.23 23.62 -1.57
C GLY A 161 -4.75 24.92 -0.90
N SER A 162 -5.64 25.89 -0.65
CA SER A 162 -5.32 27.10 0.12
C SER A 162 -5.14 26.82 1.60
N THR A 163 -4.34 27.62 2.31
CA THR A 163 -4.18 27.51 3.77
C THR A 163 -5.51 27.70 4.47
N ASP A 164 -5.82 26.84 5.45
CA ASP A 164 -7.02 27.01 6.28
C ASP A 164 -6.77 28.08 7.36
N PRO A 165 -7.39 29.29 7.26
CA PRO A 165 -7.12 30.39 8.20
C PRO A 165 -7.70 30.15 9.59
N ASP A 166 -8.64 29.21 9.74
CA ASP A 166 -9.30 28.89 11.00
C ASP A 166 -8.56 27.79 11.77
N PHE A 167 -7.56 27.16 11.15
CA PHE A 167 -6.75 26.13 11.79
C PHE A 167 -5.58 26.74 12.54
N ASP A 168 -5.42 26.31 13.79
CA ASP A 168 -4.24 26.63 14.60
C ASP A 168 -3.05 25.77 14.13
N HIS A 169 -2.31 26.27 13.14
CA HIS A 169 -1.12 25.61 12.58
C HIS A 169 -0.03 25.41 13.64
N LYS A 170 0.60 24.25 13.65
CA LYS A 170 1.41 23.84 14.81
C LYS A 170 2.90 24.02 14.58
N LEU A 171 3.54 24.75 15.48
CA LEU A 171 4.96 24.96 15.60
C LEU A 171 5.64 23.73 16.21
N THR A 172 6.68 23.23 15.54
CA THR A 172 7.49 22.09 15.99
C THR A 172 8.99 22.37 16.06
N ALA A 173 9.38 23.62 15.86
CA ALA A 173 10.79 24.06 15.85
C ALA A 173 11.55 23.56 17.09
N PRO A 174 12.82 23.09 16.94
CA PRO A 174 13.62 23.02 15.72
C PRO A 174 13.42 21.72 14.91
N GLY A 175 12.38 20.93 15.20
CA GLY A 175 12.08 19.69 14.49
C GLY A 175 11.01 19.85 13.40
N TRP A 176 10.82 18.79 12.63
CA TRP A 176 9.78 18.66 11.61
C TRP A 176 9.05 17.33 11.77
N LEU A 177 7.87 17.24 11.17
CA LEU A 177 7.09 16.01 11.12
C LEU A 177 7.23 15.35 9.75
N THR A 178 7.37 14.03 9.72
CA THR A 178 7.60 13.26 8.49
C THR A 178 6.50 12.27 8.14
N SER A 179 5.67 11.91 9.11
CA SER A 179 4.58 10.96 8.94
C SER A 179 3.35 11.43 9.69
N ILE A 180 2.20 10.99 9.20
CA ILE A 180 0.90 11.14 9.83
C ILE A 180 0.12 9.86 9.58
N SER A 181 -0.50 9.32 10.62
CA SER A 181 -1.33 8.13 10.55
C SER A 181 -2.48 8.25 11.51
N GLU A 182 -3.70 7.99 11.05
CA GLU A 182 -4.89 7.98 11.90
C GLU A 182 -4.97 6.66 12.67
N THR A 183 -5.26 6.73 13.97
CA THR A 183 -5.47 5.57 14.84
C THR A 183 -6.95 5.19 14.86
N PRO A 184 -7.34 3.95 15.18
CA PRO A 184 -8.75 3.49 15.16
C PRO A 184 -9.73 4.28 16.04
N ASP A 185 -9.23 5.08 16.97
CA ASP A 185 -10.00 5.94 17.86
C ASP A 185 -10.04 7.42 17.39
N GLY A 186 -9.61 7.71 16.16
CA GLY A 186 -9.64 9.02 15.51
C GLY A 186 -8.53 9.98 15.96
N ARG A 187 -7.56 9.52 16.76
CA ARG A 187 -6.33 10.29 17.04
C ARG A 187 -5.33 10.10 15.91
N PHE A 188 -4.21 10.82 15.96
CA PHE A 188 -3.17 10.73 14.94
C PHE A 188 -1.80 10.49 15.55
N LEU A 189 -1.05 9.53 15.02
CA LEU A 189 0.37 9.33 15.29
C LEU A 189 1.19 10.12 14.28
N LEU A 190 2.14 10.91 14.78
CA LEU A 190 3.07 11.71 13.98
C LEU A 190 4.51 11.27 14.29
N GLY A 191 5.34 11.20 13.25
CA GLY A 191 6.75 10.83 13.36
C GLY A 191 7.68 12.02 13.14
N SER A 192 8.84 12.00 13.80
CA SER A 192 9.91 12.98 13.63
C SER A 192 11.32 12.34 13.68
N PRO A 193 12.18 12.60 12.68
CA PRO A 193 13.51 12.01 12.58
C PRO A 193 14.59 12.82 13.32
N GLY A 194 14.22 13.73 14.22
CA GLY A 194 15.17 14.73 14.74
C GLY A 194 15.57 14.58 16.20
N GLY A 195 14.62 14.25 17.10
CA GLY A 195 14.81 14.44 18.54
C GLY A 195 15.19 15.89 18.94
N PRO A 196 15.16 16.23 20.23
CA PRO A 196 13.93 16.76 20.85
C PRO A 196 13.14 17.66 19.87
N THR A 197 12.14 17.06 19.20
CA THR A 197 11.15 17.86 18.47
C THR A 197 10.19 18.40 19.50
N GLN A 198 9.95 19.71 19.46
CA GLN A 198 8.94 20.31 20.33
C GLN A 198 7.60 20.22 19.61
N TYR A 199 6.50 20.30 20.35
CA TYR A 199 5.18 20.51 19.81
C TYR A 199 4.53 21.62 20.62
N GLU A 200 4.35 22.80 20.01
CA GLU A 200 3.87 23.99 20.73
C GLU A 200 4.70 24.30 21.99
N GLY A 201 6.02 24.16 21.88
CA GLY A 201 6.97 24.38 22.98
C GLY A 201 7.07 23.24 24.01
N GLN A 202 6.26 22.18 23.89
CA GLN A 202 6.37 21.00 24.75
C GLN A 202 7.36 19.99 24.16
N PRO A 203 8.32 19.46 24.94
CA PRO A 203 9.21 18.39 24.46
C PRO A 203 8.41 17.13 24.12
N VAL A 204 8.62 16.57 22.93
CA VAL A 204 8.05 15.28 22.51
C VAL A 204 9.14 14.35 21.99
N GLY A 205 8.83 13.05 21.96
CA GLY A 205 9.67 12.03 21.31
C GLY A 205 9.58 12.10 19.79
N GLY A 206 10.34 11.23 19.12
CA GLY A 206 10.29 11.00 17.68
C GLY A 206 8.98 10.36 17.21
N ILE A 207 8.13 9.92 18.13
CA ILE A 207 6.75 9.53 17.87
C ILE A 207 5.87 10.27 18.89
N LEU A 208 4.85 10.96 18.42
CA LEU A 208 3.86 11.65 19.26
C LEU A 208 2.45 11.32 18.79
N ARG A 209 1.47 11.52 19.68
CA ARG A 209 0.06 11.40 19.35
C ARG A 209 -0.64 12.75 19.50
N VAL A 210 -1.56 13.06 18.60
CA VAL A 210 -2.38 14.27 18.66
C VAL A 210 -3.86 13.93 18.55
N TRP A 211 -4.70 14.80 19.08
CA TRP A 211 -6.15 14.74 18.94
C TRP A 211 -6.60 15.19 17.54
N PRO A 212 -7.84 14.89 17.12
CA PRO A 212 -8.38 15.34 15.81
C PRO A 212 -8.38 16.87 15.61
N ASP A 213 -8.25 17.67 16.68
CA ASP A 213 -8.11 19.14 16.60
C ASP A 213 -6.65 19.60 16.47
N GLY A 214 -5.70 18.66 16.37
CA GLY A 214 -4.27 18.90 16.29
C GLY A 214 -3.62 19.22 17.64
N ARG A 215 -4.32 19.14 18.77
CA ARG A 215 -3.66 19.31 20.08
C ARG A 215 -2.86 18.09 20.47
N LEU A 216 -1.72 18.31 21.14
CA LEU A 216 -0.88 17.23 21.67
C LEU A 216 -1.67 16.36 22.66
N ASP A 217 -1.65 15.04 22.46
CA ASP A 217 -2.13 14.07 23.45
C ASP A 217 -1.08 13.86 24.53
N THR A 218 -1.18 14.63 25.60
CA THR A 218 -0.31 14.55 26.78
C THR A 218 -0.43 13.26 27.60
N THR A 219 -1.23 12.28 27.15
CA THR A 219 -1.24 10.92 27.75
C THR A 219 -0.34 9.94 27.02
N PHE A 220 0.25 10.34 25.88
CA PHE A 220 1.16 9.55 25.06
C PHE A 220 2.58 10.12 25.10
N HIS A 221 3.52 9.36 25.65
CA HIS A 221 4.90 9.75 25.85
C HIS A 221 5.86 8.69 25.30
N SER A 222 6.31 8.89 24.06
CA SER A 222 7.36 8.06 23.49
C SER A 222 8.74 8.50 23.95
N THR A 223 9.56 7.54 24.37
CA THR A 223 10.99 7.75 24.69
C THR A 223 11.89 7.65 23.47
N VAL A 224 11.36 7.27 22.31
CA VAL A 224 12.08 7.25 21.03
C VAL A 224 12.62 8.65 20.76
N PHE A 225 13.94 8.79 20.61
CA PHE A 225 14.55 10.10 20.37
C PHE A 225 14.86 10.33 18.89
N TRP A 226 14.84 9.27 18.07
CA TRP A 226 14.97 9.38 16.62
C TRP A 226 14.06 8.36 15.95
N ALA A 227 13.20 8.81 15.05
CA ALA A 227 12.29 7.93 14.33
C ALA A 227 12.17 8.29 12.84
N SER A 228 12.39 7.31 11.98
CA SER A 228 11.97 7.36 10.58
C SER A 228 10.82 6.37 10.39
N THR A 229 9.65 6.76 10.89
CA THR A 229 8.42 5.94 10.88
C THR A 229 7.92 5.70 9.46
N SER A 230 7.35 4.52 9.22
CA SER A 230 6.37 4.26 8.18
C SER A 230 5.04 4.99 8.49
N PRO A 231 4.20 5.32 7.49
CA PRO A 231 2.83 5.76 7.73
C PRO A 231 1.94 4.67 8.36
N ASN A 232 2.29 3.39 8.23
CA ASN A 232 1.43 2.28 8.65
C ASN A 232 1.85 1.72 10.01
N TYR A 233 0.86 1.50 10.88
CA TYR A 233 1.01 0.95 12.21
C TYR A 233 0.04 -0.21 12.42
N TYR A 234 0.48 -1.27 13.09
CA TYR A 234 -0.42 -2.33 13.51
C TYR A 234 -1.03 -1.99 14.87
N HIS A 235 -2.36 -2.01 14.96
CA HIS A 235 -3.08 -1.69 16.19
C HIS A 235 -3.55 -2.97 16.89
N TYR A 236 -3.09 -3.19 18.11
CA TYR A 236 -3.57 -4.30 18.92
C TYR A 236 -4.93 -3.94 19.55
N PRO A 237 -5.81 -4.93 19.79
CA PRO A 237 -7.09 -4.71 20.47
C PRO A 237 -6.97 -4.08 21.87
N ASP A 238 -5.83 -4.23 22.53
CA ASP A 238 -5.55 -3.67 23.85
C ASP A 238 -4.90 -2.27 23.81
N GLY A 239 -4.81 -1.66 22.63
CA GLY A 239 -4.28 -0.31 22.43
C GLY A 239 -2.76 -0.24 22.29
N ARG A 240 -2.05 -1.38 22.35
CA ARG A 240 -0.64 -1.42 21.94
C ARG A 240 -0.53 -1.14 20.44
N ILE A 241 0.66 -0.71 20.02
CA ILE A 241 0.96 -0.38 18.63
C ILE A 241 2.24 -1.08 18.20
N LEU A 242 2.27 -1.70 17.03
CA LEU A 242 3.51 -2.09 16.36
C LEU A 242 3.87 -1.01 15.33
N ALA A 243 5.02 -0.39 15.52
CA ALA A 243 5.56 0.63 14.64
C ALA A 243 6.65 0.06 13.73
N PHE A 244 6.65 0.48 12.47
CA PHE A 244 7.59 0.07 11.43
C PHE A 244 8.42 1.28 10.99
N GLY A 245 9.71 1.09 10.74
CA GLY A 245 10.58 2.18 10.32
C GLY A 245 12.03 1.99 10.72
N SER A 246 12.65 3.05 11.20
CA SER A 246 13.96 2.99 11.83
C SER A 246 13.91 3.81 13.12
N PHE A 247 14.25 3.20 14.25
CA PHE A 247 14.06 3.80 15.57
C PHE A 247 15.34 3.73 16.40
N GLN A 248 15.63 4.83 17.11
CA GLN A 248 16.58 4.83 18.21
C GLN A 248 15.86 5.26 19.49
N ALA A 249 16.02 4.44 20.52
CA ALA A 249 15.36 4.59 21.80
C ALA A 249 16.36 4.33 22.94
N PRO A 250 16.21 4.99 24.10
CA PRO A 250 17.17 4.89 25.20
C PRO A 250 17.25 3.48 25.79
N GLU A 251 16.20 2.67 25.63
CA GLU A 251 16.16 1.28 26.08
C GLU A 251 17.04 0.35 25.22
N TYR A 252 17.45 0.78 24.02
CA TYR A 252 18.26 0.02 23.06
C TYR A 252 19.50 0.81 22.63
N PRO A 253 20.45 1.07 23.55
CA PRO A 253 21.59 1.94 23.26
C PRO A 253 22.48 1.35 22.16
N GLY A 254 22.68 2.12 21.08
CA GLY A 254 23.56 1.75 19.97
C GLY A 254 22.96 0.80 18.94
N ASP A 255 21.69 0.44 19.04
CA ASP A 255 20.96 -0.29 17.99
C ASP A 255 19.99 0.64 17.25
N THR A 256 19.68 0.27 16.00
CA THR A 256 18.61 0.88 15.23
C THR A 256 17.56 -0.19 14.97
N LEU A 257 16.38 -0.05 15.56
CA LEU A 257 15.31 -1.02 15.43
C LEU A 257 14.52 -0.78 14.15
N GLY A 258 14.21 -1.86 13.42
CA GLY A 258 13.31 -1.81 12.26
C GLY A 258 11.83 -1.85 12.63
N ILE A 259 11.52 -2.51 13.74
CA ILE A 259 10.16 -2.67 14.28
C ILE A 259 10.24 -2.50 15.80
N MET A 260 9.23 -1.86 16.37
CA MET A 260 9.11 -1.63 17.80
C MET A 260 7.65 -1.76 18.23
N ARG A 261 7.40 -2.42 19.37
CA ARG A 261 6.09 -2.38 20.02
C ARG A 261 6.05 -1.28 21.07
N LEU A 262 4.96 -0.52 21.09
CA LEU A 262 4.67 0.52 22.07
C LEU A 262 3.45 0.14 22.92
N HIS A 263 3.47 0.54 24.18
CA HIS A 263 2.31 0.54 25.05
C HIS A 263 1.29 1.62 24.64
N PRO A 264 0.02 1.55 25.11
CA PRO A 264 -1.00 2.56 24.78
C PRO A 264 -0.64 4.00 25.19
N ASP A 265 0.25 4.14 26.18
CA ASP A 265 0.81 5.39 26.67
C ASP A 265 2.06 5.85 25.91
N GLY A 266 2.45 5.14 24.84
CA GLY A 266 3.60 5.47 23.98
C GLY A 266 4.96 5.00 24.49
N SER A 267 5.04 4.45 25.71
CA SER A 267 6.29 3.89 26.22
C SER A 267 6.71 2.64 25.44
N THR A 268 8.02 2.44 25.28
CA THR A 268 8.58 1.29 24.56
C THR A 268 8.33 -0.02 25.32
N ASP A 269 7.71 -1.01 24.67
CA ASP A 269 7.50 -2.34 25.24
C ASP A 269 8.76 -3.19 25.07
N THR A 270 9.63 -3.17 26.08
CA THR A 270 10.91 -3.91 26.09
C THR A 270 10.75 -5.42 26.28
N SER A 271 9.53 -5.92 26.50
CA SER A 271 9.25 -7.36 26.57
C SER A 271 9.00 -7.98 25.19
N TRP A 272 8.77 -7.15 24.16
CA TRP A 272 8.61 -7.63 22.79
C TRP A 272 9.97 -7.97 22.16
N PRO A 273 10.12 -9.13 21.50
CA PRO A 273 11.40 -9.55 20.92
C PRO A 273 11.88 -8.61 19.81
N VAL A 274 13.14 -8.17 19.86
CA VAL A 274 13.74 -7.41 18.77
C VAL A 274 13.97 -8.33 17.56
N ILE A 275 13.40 -7.97 16.41
CA ILE A 275 13.69 -8.60 15.13
C ILE A 275 14.86 -7.84 14.47
N PRO A 276 16.04 -8.46 14.30
CA PRO A 276 17.25 -7.76 13.86
C PRO A 276 17.26 -7.59 12.33
N PHE A 277 16.38 -6.78 11.77
CA PHE A 277 16.48 -6.40 10.35
C PHE A 277 17.82 -5.71 10.09
N ARG A 278 18.53 -6.11 9.04
CA ARG A 278 19.83 -5.57 8.66
C ARG A 278 19.85 -5.18 7.18
N ASN A 279 20.63 -4.14 6.89
CA ASN A 279 21.00 -3.74 5.54
C ASN A 279 22.52 -3.69 5.47
N TRP A 280 23.14 -4.68 4.83
CA TRP A 280 24.60 -4.81 4.72
C TRP A 280 25.24 -3.93 3.63
N GLY A 281 24.56 -2.88 3.17
CA GLY A 281 25.03 -1.98 2.11
C GLY A 281 26.12 -0.97 2.49
N TRP A 282 26.78 -0.40 1.48
CA TRP A 282 28.01 0.40 1.64
C TRP A 282 27.77 1.82 2.21
N PHE A 283 26.58 2.40 2.01
CA PHE A 283 26.30 3.80 2.39
C PHE A 283 25.66 3.96 3.77
N PHE A 284 24.98 2.93 4.30
CA PHE A 284 24.38 2.94 5.64
C PHE A 284 24.31 1.52 6.24
N PRO A 285 25.46 0.88 6.51
CA PRO A 285 25.47 -0.46 7.09
C PRO A 285 24.71 -0.46 8.42
N GLY A 286 23.68 -1.32 8.53
CA GLY A 286 22.87 -1.50 9.74
C GLY A 286 21.57 -0.69 9.82
N LEU A 287 21.31 0.27 8.91
CA LEU A 287 20.02 0.98 8.86
C LEU A 287 19.02 0.23 7.97
N ALA A 288 18.49 -0.87 8.48
CA ALA A 288 17.32 -1.50 7.87
C ALA A 288 16.06 -0.68 8.17
N ARG A 289 15.18 -0.59 7.18
CA ARG A 289 13.89 0.08 7.33
C ARG A 289 12.74 -0.75 6.75
N PRO A 290 11.99 -1.49 7.57
CA PRO A 290 10.64 -1.91 7.24
C PRO A 290 9.80 -0.69 6.85
N TYR A 291 9.22 -0.72 5.65
CA TYR A 291 8.42 0.38 5.10
C TYR A 291 6.93 0.12 5.24
N ASP A 292 6.49 -1.12 5.13
CA ASP A 292 5.06 -1.42 5.08
C ASP A 292 4.78 -2.87 5.48
N PHE A 293 3.51 -3.18 5.75
CA PHE A 293 3.06 -4.52 6.04
C PHE A 293 1.66 -4.82 5.52
N LEU A 294 1.38 -6.09 5.29
CA LEU A 294 0.04 -6.61 5.01
C LEU A 294 -0.28 -7.71 6.02
N GLU A 295 -1.37 -7.56 6.78
CA GLU A 295 -1.89 -8.63 7.63
C GLU A 295 -2.59 -9.69 6.76
N ILE A 296 -2.05 -10.90 6.75
CA ILE A 296 -2.51 -11.99 5.89
C ILE A 296 -3.38 -13.01 6.64
N GLU A 297 -3.20 -13.10 7.95
CA GLU A 297 -4.05 -13.80 8.90
C GLU A 297 -3.98 -13.01 10.22
N PRO A 298 -4.93 -13.18 11.16
CA PRO A 298 -4.87 -12.49 12.45
C PRO A 298 -3.51 -12.64 13.13
N GLY A 299 -2.79 -11.53 13.23
CA GLY A 299 -1.48 -11.44 13.83
C GLY A 299 -0.31 -11.95 12.99
N LYS A 300 -0.48 -12.31 11.72
CA LYS A 300 0.59 -12.65 10.77
C LYS A 300 0.72 -11.57 9.71
N LEU A 301 1.91 -11.00 9.58
CA LEU A 301 2.19 -9.84 8.76
C LEU A 301 3.27 -10.18 7.73
N ILE A 302 2.98 -9.96 6.44
CA ILE A 302 4.05 -9.81 5.46
C ILE A 302 4.63 -8.42 5.65
N VAL A 303 5.93 -8.32 5.92
CA VAL A 303 6.65 -7.07 6.12
C VAL A 303 7.58 -6.85 4.94
N VAL A 304 7.50 -5.67 4.34
CA VAL A 304 8.36 -5.25 3.24
C VAL A 304 9.22 -4.05 3.63
N GLY A 305 10.41 -3.91 3.05
CA GLY A 305 11.30 -2.84 3.44
C GLY A 305 12.62 -2.70 2.68
N GLY A 306 13.46 -1.78 3.17
CA GLY A 306 14.87 -1.63 2.80
C GLY A 306 15.78 -2.46 3.70
N PHE A 307 15.65 -3.78 3.66
CA PHE A 307 16.53 -4.73 4.36
C PHE A 307 16.98 -5.84 3.41
N ASN A 308 18.15 -6.42 3.69
CA ASN A 308 18.67 -7.55 2.93
C ASN A 308 19.02 -8.77 3.80
N ALA A 309 18.76 -8.69 5.11
CA ALA A 309 18.93 -9.78 6.05
C ALA A 309 18.08 -9.58 7.31
N ILE A 310 17.80 -10.68 8.01
CA ILE A 310 17.35 -10.69 9.39
C ILE A 310 18.37 -11.46 10.22
N GLY A 311 19.07 -10.75 11.10
CA GLY A 311 20.26 -11.25 11.77
C GLY A 311 21.33 -11.59 10.74
N ASN A 312 21.71 -12.87 10.68
CA ASN A 312 22.68 -13.38 9.72
C ASN A 312 22.04 -14.16 8.56
N GLN A 313 20.70 -14.25 8.52
CA GLN A 313 19.98 -14.94 7.45
C GLN A 313 19.63 -13.95 6.34
N PRO A 314 19.93 -14.25 5.06
CA PRO A 314 19.50 -13.41 3.93
C PRO A 314 17.98 -13.30 3.86
N ALA A 315 17.48 -12.09 3.62
CA ALA A 315 16.06 -11.81 3.42
C ALA A 315 15.93 -10.55 2.54
N GLY A 316 15.64 -10.72 1.26
CA GLY A 316 15.60 -9.65 0.28
C GLY A 316 14.32 -8.82 0.36
N ALA A 317 14.31 -7.80 1.21
CA ALA A 317 13.25 -6.79 1.33
C ALA A 317 11.84 -7.30 1.70
N ILE A 318 11.65 -8.60 1.94
CA ILE A 318 10.38 -9.21 2.33
C ILE A 318 10.61 -10.29 3.39
N ALA A 319 9.71 -10.38 4.38
CA ALA A 319 9.67 -11.45 5.38
C ALA A 319 8.26 -11.59 5.95
N VAL A 320 7.93 -12.73 6.54
CA VAL A 320 6.70 -12.91 7.31
C VAL A 320 7.05 -12.89 8.80
N VAL A 321 6.33 -12.08 9.57
CA VAL A 321 6.48 -12.00 11.03
C VAL A 321 5.12 -12.13 11.70
N ASP A 322 5.10 -12.61 12.94
CA ASP A 322 3.90 -12.53 13.76
C ASP A 322 3.94 -11.33 14.73
N THR A 323 2.79 -11.00 15.28
CA THR A 323 2.63 -9.94 16.30
C THR A 323 3.27 -10.30 17.65
N ALA A 324 3.68 -11.56 17.84
CA ALA A 324 4.48 -11.97 18.99
C ALA A 324 5.98 -11.68 18.81
N GLY A 325 6.42 -11.29 17.61
CA GLY A 325 7.81 -10.94 17.30
C GLY A 325 8.64 -12.10 16.74
N ASN A 326 8.00 -13.17 16.25
CA ASN A 326 8.68 -14.27 15.59
C ASN A 326 8.73 -14.05 14.08
N VAL A 327 9.84 -14.47 13.46
CA VAL A 327 9.94 -14.57 12.00
C VAL A 327 9.47 -15.96 11.55
N LEU A 328 8.48 -15.99 10.67
CA LEU A 328 7.84 -17.20 10.17
C LEU A 328 8.50 -17.66 8.85
N TRP A 329 9.68 -18.26 8.97
CA TRP A 329 10.54 -18.63 7.82
C TRP A 329 9.92 -19.66 6.84
N ASP A 330 8.93 -20.41 7.30
CA ASP A 330 8.19 -21.39 6.49
C ASP A 330 7.06 -20.77 5.66
N HIS A 331 6.65 -19.54 5.98
CA HIS A 331 5.57 -18.84 5.27
C HIS A 331 6.08 -18.08 4.03
N PHE A 332 7.38 -17.77 3.96
CA PHE A 332 8.02 -17.28 2.76
C PHE A 332 9.46 -17.81 2.69
N THR A 333 9.70 -18.77 1.79
CA THR A 333 10.97 -19.48 1.69
C THR A 333 11.91 -18.94 0.62
N GLY A 334 11.44 -17.99 -0.19
CA GLY A 334 12.23 -17.35 -1.24
C GLY A 334 13.28 -16.38 -0.70
N ALA A 335 14.31 -16.12 -1.49
CA ALA A 335 15.28 -15.07 -1.16
C ALA A 335 14.70 -13.65 -1.25
N GLY A 336 13.53 -13.46 -1.88
CA GLY A 336 12.84 -12.18 -2.01
C GLY A 336 13.33 -11.35 -3.19
N ALA A 337 13.32 -10.03 -3.02
CA ALA A 337 13.71 -9.07 -4.05
C ALA A 337 15.22 -9.10 -4.32
N GLY A 338 15.59 -9.11 -5.61
CA GLY A 338 16.97 -9.00 -6.06
C GLY A 338 17.49 -7.56 -6.08
N GLU A 339 18.63 -7.35 -6.74
CA GLU A 339 19.31 -6.05 -6.80
C GLU A 339 19.11 -5.39 -8.17
N LEU A 340 18.63 -4.14 -8.16
CA LEU A 340 18.53 -3.30 -9.35
C LEU A 340 19.71 -2.34 -9.44
N TYR A 341 20.54 -2.48 -10.48
CA TYR A 341 21.59 -1.50 -10.78
C TYR A 341 21.02 -0.34 -11.61
N VAL A 342 21.24 0.90 -11.17
CA VAL A 342 20.84 2.11 -11.90
C VAL A 342 22.10 2.81 -12.43
N PRO A 343 22.42 2.67 -13.74
CA PRO A 343 23.67 3.18 -14.30
C PRO A 343 23.86 4.69 -14.12
N GLN A 344 22.78 5.46 -14.23
CA GLN A 344 22.83 6.93 -14.12
C GLN A 344 23.12 7.42 -12.70
N ALA A 345 22.80 6.61 -11.69
CA ALA A 345 23.10 6.91 -10.29
C ALA A 345 24.36 6.17 -9.79
N ASN A 346 24.94 5.30 -10.63
CA ASN A 346 26.01 4.37 -10.26
C ASN A 346 25.75 3.70 -8.89
N SER A 347 24.52 3.23 -8.68
CA SER A 347 24.04 2.75 -7.40
C SER A 347 23.16 1.51 -7.59
N THR A 348 23.18 0.63 -6.61
CA THR A 348 22.33 -0.57 -6.56
C THR A 348 21.25 -0.38 -5.50
N TYR A 349 20.02 -0.74 -5.83
CA TYR A 349 18.86 -0.63 -4.98
C TYR A 349 18.21 -2.00 -4.76
N ARG A 350 17.75 -2.23 -3.53
CA ARG A 350 16.90 -3.36 -3.14
C ARG A 350 15.99 -2.86 -2.03
N THR A 351 14.83 -2.36 -2.42
CA THR A 351 13.84 -1.85 -1.48
C THR A 351 12.46 -2.18 -2.00
N LEU A 352 11.60 -2.69 -1.11
CA LEU A 352 10.16 -2.69 -1.32
C LEU A 352 9.58 -1.57 -0.46
N TYR A 353 8.93 -0.60 -1.10
CA TYR A 353 8.38 0.60 -0.45
C TYR A 353 6.95 0.38 0.05
N GLY A 354 6.20 -0.55 -0.54
CA GLY A 354 4.83 -0.85 -0.11
C GLY A 354 4.35 -2.23 -0.54
N ILE A 355 3.26 -2.64 0.09
CA ILE A 355 2.55 -3.89 -0.14
C ILE A 355 1.05 -3.66 0.00
N GLU A 356 0.25 -4.17 -0.94
CA GLU A 356 -1.19 -3.98 -0.92
C GLU A 356 -1.92 -5.20 -1.48
N GLN A 357 -3.10 -5.50 -0.93
CA GLN A 357 -3.99 -6.51 -1.48
C GLN A 357 -5.04 -5.87 -2.38
N ALA A 358 -5.11 -6.35 -3.61
CA ALA A 358 -6.11 -5.94 -4.58
C ALA A 358 -7.50 -6.49 -4.21
N PRO A 359 -8.60 -5.88 -4.71
CA PRO A 359 -9.96 -6.39 -4.52
C PRO A 359 -10.20 -7.82 -5.05
N ASP A 360 -9.38 -8.28 -5.99
CA ASP A 360 -9.39 -9.65 -6.53
C ASP A 360 -8.54 -10.64 -5.70
N GLY A 361 -8.03 -10.20 -4.55
CA GLY A 361 -7.26 -11.00 -3.60
C GLY A 361 -5.76 -11.08 -3.91
N PHE A 362 -5.30 -10.70 -5.10
CA PHE A 362 -3.86 -10.70 -5.40
C PHE A 362 -3.11 -9.72 -4.52
N ILE A 363 -1.89 -10.09 -4.14
CA ILE A 363 -1.01 -9.24 -3.34
C ILE A 363 0.01 -8.59 -4.28
N TYR A 364 0.14 -7.28 -4.20
CA TYR A 364 1.11 -6.52 -4.98
C TYR A 364 2.16 -5.97 -4.05
N ILE A 365 3.43 -6.23 -4.37
CA ILE A 365 4.58 -5.59 -3.74
C ILE A 365 5.22 -4.66 -4.76
N PHE A 366 5.71 -3.51 -4.30
CA PHE A 366 6.33 -2.55 -5.19
C PHE A 366 7.51 -1.81 -4.56
N GLY A 367 8.44 -1.37 -5.40
CA GLY A 367 9.67 -0.78 -4.94
C GLY A 367 10.73 -0.48 -6.01
N SER A 368 11.98 -0.58 -5.60
CA SER A 368 13.19 -0.50 -6.42
C SER A 368 13.98 -1.80 -6.31
N TYR A 369 13.76 -2.72 -7.26
CA TYR A 369 14.40 -4.03 -7.33
C TYR A 369 14.31 -4.63 -8.74
N GLU A 370 15.14 -5.64 -9.01
CA GLU A 370 15.13 -6.49 -10.20
C GLU A 370 15.46 -7.92 -9.78
N GLY A 371 14.73 -8.89 -10.35
CA GLY A 371 14.69 -10.27 -9.90
C GLY A 371 13.79 -10.45 -8.67
N PHE A 372 13.04 -11.55 -8.63
CA PHE A 372 12.31 -11.96 -7.44
C PHE A 372 12.36 -13.47 -7.28
N ASP A 373 12.77 -13.94 -6.11
CA ASP A 373 12.71 -15.34 -5.71
C ASP A 373 11.59 -15.50 -4.68
N ASP A 374 10.50 -16.15 -5.08
CA ASP A 374 9.32 -16.39 -4.25
C ASP A 374 9.41 -17.72 -3.46
N GLY A 375 10.49 -18.48 -3.63
CA GLY A 375 10.66 -19.81 -3.04
C GLY A 375 9.96 -20.94 -3.81
N CYS A 376 9.09 -20.61 -4.76
CA CYS A 376 8.45 -21.53 -5.70
C CYS A 376 9.29 -21.66 -6.98
N SER A 377 9.82 -20.53 -7.47
CA SER A 377 10.66 -20.40 -8.66
C SER A 377 11.39 -19.05 -8.67
N ASN A 378 12.40 -18.91 -9.53
CA ASN A 378 13.15 -17.66 -9.66
C ASN A 378 12.66 -16.85 -10.88
N HIS A 379 12.38 -15.56 -10.67
CA HIS A 379 11.84 -14.65 -11.67
C HIS A 379 12.81 -13.50 -11.96
N PRO A 380 13.89 -13.74 -12.73
CA PRO A 380 14.97 -12.75 -12.92
C PRO A 380 14.52 -11.46 -13.63
N ASN A 381 13.39 -11.50 -14.35
CA ASN A 381 12.89 -10.36 -15.10
C ASN A 381 11.79 -9.57 -14.37
N GLN A 382 11.29 -10.07 -13.23
CA GLN A 382 10.38 -9.32 -12.36
C GLN A 382 11.14 -8.14 -11.75
N ARG A 383 10.49 -6.99 -11.70
CA ARG A 383 11.14 -5.75 -11.26
C ARG A 383 10.07 -4.76 -10.85
N LEU A 384 10.39 -3.87 -9.93
CA LEU A 384 9.58 -2.72 -9.48
C LEU A 384 8.17 -3.02 -8.94
N ILE A 385 7.36 -3.85 -9.58
CA ILE A 385 6.06 -4.34 -9.09
C ILE A 385 5.99 -5.85 -9.35
N THR A 386 5.61 -6.62 -8.34
CA THR A 386 5.37 -8.05 -8.44
C THR A 386 4.01 -8.37 -7.86
N ARG A 387 3.24 -9.14 -8.64
CA ARG A 387 1.95 -9.69 -8.23
C ARG A 387 2.13 -11.10 -7.70
N LEU A 388 1.63 -11.37 -6.51
CA LEU A 388 1.72 -12.63 -5.78
C LEU A 388 0.32 -13.21 -5.57
N TYR A 389 0.20 -14.54 -5.65
CA TYR A 389 -1.06 -15.22 -5.37
C TYR A 389 -1.50 -15.06 -3.90
N PRO A 390 -2.82 -14.95 -3.62
CA PRO A 390 -3.35 -14.88 -2.26
C PRO A 390 -3.02 -16.11 -1.41
N LEU A 391 -3.22 -16.01 -0.10
CA LEU A 391 -3.12 -17.16 0.82
C LEU A 391 -4.20 -18.20 0.58
N ASP A 392 -5.42 -17.75 0.27
CA ASP A 392 -6.55 -18.60 -0.05
C ASP A 392 -6.45 -19.10 -1.50
N VAL A 393 -5.47 -19.94 -1.81
CA VAL A 393 -5.45 -20.70 -3.08
C VAL A 393 -6.43 -21.87 -3.03
N GLY A 394 -7.68 -21.57 -2.71
CA GLY A 394 -8.82 -22.39 -3.08
C GLY A 394 -9.33 -21.96 -4.44
N VAL A 395 -8.60 -22.29 -5.51
CA VAL A 395 -9.00 -22.15 -6.94
C VAL A 395 -10.08 -21.07 -7.16
N GLU A 396 -9.71 -19.79 -7.12
CA GLU A 396 -10.55 -18.78 -7.76
C GLU A 396 -10.36 -18.92 -9.27
N GLU A 397 -11.23 -19.73 -9.87
CA GLU A 397 -11.37 -19.79 -11.31
C GLU A 397 -11.89 -18.47 -11.83
N ARG A 398 -10.95 -17.72 -12.41
CA ARG A 398 -11.14 -16.62 -13.37
C ARG A 398 -12.54 -16.67 -13.99
N MET A 399 -13.43 -15.78 -13.55
CA MET A 399 -14.67 -15.54 -14.26
C MET A 399 -14.31 -15.01 -15.64
N ASP A 400 -14.54 -15.82 -16.66
CA ASP A 400 -14.37 -15.43 -18.05
C ASP A 400 -15.73 -14.92 -18.55
N ASP A 401 -15.82 -13.60 -18.82
CA ASP A 401 -17.04 -12.92 -19.30
C ASP A 401 -17.60 -13.49 -20.61
N ARG A 402 -16.89 -14.44 -21.23
CA ARG A 402 -17.32 -15.21 -22.41
C ARG A 402 -18.40 -16.26 -22.12
N ILE A 403 -18.59 -16.67 -20.86
CA ILE A 403 -19.71 -17.55 -20.44
C ILE A 403 -20.63 -16.78 -19.48
N THR A 404 -21.86 -16.52 -19.91
CA THR A 404 -22.91 -16.07 -18.98
C THR A 404 -23.43 -17.25 -18.16
N LEU A 405 -23.65 -17.07 -16.86
CA LEU A 405 -24.19 -18.08 -15.96
C LEU A 405 -25.10 -17.46 -14.91
N GLN A 406 -26.33 -17.96 -14.80
CA GLN A 406 -27.28 -17.62 -13.75
C GLN A 406 -27.94 -18.89 -13.19
N ALA A 407 -28.02 -18.99 -11.86
CA ALA A 407 -28.71 -20.08 -11.16
C ALA A 407 -29.85 -19.52 -10.30
N TRP A 408 -31.07 -20.05 -10.46
CA TRP A 408 -32.25 -19.52 -9.79
C TRP A 408 -33.35 -20.59 -9.55
N PRO A 409 -34.25 -20.38 -8.58
CA PRO A 409 -34.20 -19.35 -7.54
C PRO A 409 -33.02 -19.60 -6.59
N ASN A 410 -32.42 -18.53 -6.07
CA ASN A 410 -31.35 -18.61 -5.08
C ASN A 410 -31.66 -17.66 -3.91
N PRO A 411 -32.04 -18.16 -2.72
CA PRO A 411 -32.11 -19.57 -2.34
C PRO A 411 -33.19 -20.37 -3.07
N GLY A 412 -33.01 -21.68 -3.23
CA GLY A 412 -33.94 -22.57 -3.92
C GLY A 412 -34.23 -23.87 -3.18
N SER A 413 -35.36 -24.52 -3.50
CA SER A 413 -35.85 -25.72 -2.83
C SER A 413 -35.76 -26.96 -3.74
N GLU A 414 -36.81 -27.33 -4.45
CA GLU A 414 -36.90 -28.61 -5.16
C GLU A 414 -36.26 -28.55 -6.56
N ARG A 415 -36.09 -27.35 -7.11
CA ARG A 415 -35.62 -27.13 -8.48
C ARG A 415 -34.47 -26.14 -8.50
N LEU A 416 -33.44 -26.49 -9.28
CA LEU A 416 -32.36 -25.60 -9.69
C LEU A 416 -32.52 -25.32 -11.18
N ASN A 417 -32.77 -24.08 -11.55
CA ASN A 417 -32.74 -23.63 -12.94
C ASN A 417 -31.40 -22.96 -13.22
N VAL A 418 -30.76 -23.36 -14.31
CA VAL A 418 -29.49 -22.80 -14.77
C VAL A 418 -29.68 -22.23 -16.16
N THR A 419 -29.35 -20.96 -16.35
CA THR A 419 -29.27 -20.30 -17.65
C THR A 419 -27.81 -20.01 -17.94
N CYS A 420 -27.31 -20.47 -19.09
CA CYS A 420 -25.93 -20.20 -19.49
C CYS A 420 -25.78 -20.00 -21.01
N GLY A 421 -24.86 -19.14 -21.41
CA GLY A 421 -24.64 -18.78 -22.82
C GLY A 421 -23.16 -18.65 -23.17
N ALA A 422 -22.73 -19.40 -24.19
CA ALA A 422 -21.42 -19.33 -24.84
C ALA A 422 -21.45 -20.07 -26.20
N PRO A 423 -20.44 -19.88 -27.08
CA PRO A 423 -20.30 -20.68 -28.29
C PRO A 423 -20.00 -22.15 -27.99
N GLY A 424 -20.77 -23.08 -28.58
CA GLY A 424 -20.50 -24.52 -28.50
C GLY A 424 -21.22 -25.26 -27.36
N ALA A 425 -20.73 -26.45 -27.04
CA ALA A 425 -21.26 -27.26 -25.95
C ALA A 425 -20.74 -26.78 -24.60
N LEU A 426 -21.62 -26.78 -23.59
CA LEU A 426 -21.38 -26.33 -22.23
C LEU A 426 -21.64 -27.47 -21.27
N THR A 427 -20.66 -27.82 -20.45
CA THR A 427 -20.79 -28.83 -19.40
C THR A 427 -21.19 -28.15 -18.10
N VAL A 428 -22.42 -28.37 -17.63
CA VAL A 428 -22.96 -27.84 -16.38
C VAL A 428 -22.79 -28.88 -15.27
N SER A 429 -22.24 -28.47 -14.13
CA SER A 429 -22.05 -29.31 -12.95
C SER A 429 -22.60 -28.63 -11.69
N LEU A 430 -23.16 -29.41 -10.77
CA LEU A 430 -23.45 -28.98 -9.39
C LEU A 430 -22.49 -29.68 -8.44
N LEU A 431 -21.79 -28.90 -7.61
CA LEU A 431 -20.74 -29.38 -6.71
C LEU A 431 -21.13 -29.13 -5.25
N ASP A 432 -20.77 -30.05 -4.35
CA ASP A 432 -20.83 -29.81 -2.91
C ASP A 432 -19.63 -28.98 -2.39
N LEU A 433 -19.62 -28.67 -1.10
CA LEU A 433 -18.54 -27.92 -0.43
C LEU A 433 -17.17 -28.61 -0.49
N GLN A 434 -17.13 -29.91 -0.76
CA GLN A 434 -15.89 -30.68 -0.93
C GLN A 434 -15.49 -30.81 -2.40
N GLY A 435 -16.21 -30.14 -3.32
CA GLY A 435 -15.96 -30.17 -4.76
C GLY A 435 -16.45 -31.44 -5.47
N ARG A 436 -17.23 -32.31 -4.80
CA ARG A 436 -17.76 -33.53 -5.43
C ARG A 436 -18.92 -33.19 -6.35
N THR A 437 -18.90 -33.74 -7.56
CA THR A 437 -19.96 -33.55 -8.55
C THR A 437 -21.21 -34.36 -8.17
N LEU A 438 -22.30 -33.65 -7.92
CA LEU A 438 -23.62 -34.20 -7.59
C LEU A 438 -24.53 -34.27 -8.82
N LEU A 439 -24.32 -33.35 -9.77
CA LEU A 439 -25.03 -33.31 -11.04
C LEU A 439 -24.06 -32.95 -12.15
N LEU A 440 -24.21 -33.58 -13.31
CA LEU A 440 -23.47 -33.29 -14.53
C LEU A 440 -24.43 -33.34 -15.73
N SER A 441 -24.43 -32.30 -16.56
CA SER A 441 -25.23 -32.21 -17.78
C SER A 441 -24.47 -31.47 -18.87
N VAL A 442 -24.80 -31.72 -20.14
CA VAL A 442 -24.24 -30.99 -21.28
C VAL A 442 -25.34 -30.24 -22.01
N LEU A 443 -25.18 -28.92 -22.12
CA LEU A 443 -26.09 -28.01 -22.82
C LEU A 443 -25.43 -27.48 -24.11
N ARG A 444 -26.23 -27.03 -25.06
CA ARG A 444 -25.76 -26.27 -26.25
C ARG A 444 -26.32 -24.85 -26.16
N GLY A 445 -25.92 -24.13 -25.11
CA GLY A 445 -26.51 -22.85 -24.70
C GLY A 445 -27.95 -22.96 -24.18
N GLY A 446 -28.45 -21.90 -23.56
CA GLY A 446 -29.84 -21.79 -23.11
C GLY A 446 -30.05 -22.10 -21.63
N SER A 447 -31.25 -22.57 -21.28
CA SER A 447 -31.62 -22.87 -19.88
C SER A 447 -31.94 -24.33 -19.68
N ALA A 448 -31.64 -24.86 -18.49
CA ALA A 448 -32.00 -26.20 -18.05
C ALA A 448 -32.53 -26.17 -16.61
N SER A 449 -33.37 -27.14 -16.27
CA SER A 449 -33.93 -27.29 -14.92
C SER A 449 -33.59 -28.68 -14.37
N PHE A 450 -33.13 -28.71 -13.13
CA PHE A 450 -32.68 -29.92 -12.45
C PHE A 450 -33.51 -30.16 -11.19
N ASP A 451 -33.88 -31.42 -10.97
CA ASP A 451 -34.47 -31.85 -9.70
C ASP A 451 -33.37 -32.02 -8.67
N VAL A 452 -33.48 -31.26 -7.58
CA VAL A 452 -32.51 -31.21 -6.48
C VAL A 452 -33.21 -31.45 -5.14
N SER A 453 -34.43 -31.99 -5.16
CA SER A 453 -35.24 -32.28 -3.97
C SER A 453 -34.55 -33.22 -2.97
N THR A 454 -33.68 -34.10 -3.45
CA THR A 454 -32.95 -35.08 -2.62
C THR A 454 -31.65 -34.52 -2.02
N LEU A 455 -31.25 -33.29 -2.36
CA LEU A 455 -30.04 -32.68 -1.81
C LEU A 455 -30.30 -32.12 -0.41
N SER A 456 -29.33 -32.30 0.49
CA SER A 456 -29.37 -31.71 1.84
C SER A 456 -29.37 -30.17 1.76
N MET A 457 -29.99 -29.51 2.74
CA MET A 457 -29.84 -28.05 2.90
C MET A 457 -28.36 -27.67 3.02
N GLY A 458 -27.94 -26.60 2.35
CA GLY A 458 -26.54 -26.19 2.33
C GLY A 458 -26.15 -25.33 1.14
N LEU A 459 -24.88 -24.93 1.11
CA LEU A 459 -24.28 -24.17 0.03
C LEU A 459 -23.69 -25.11 -1.03
N TYR A 460 -23.99 -24.84 -2.29
CA TYR A 460 -23.50 -25.57 -3.46
C TYR A 460 -22.88 -24.62 -4.48
N THR A 461 -22.03 -25.15 -5.35
CA THR A 461 -21.45 -24.41 -6.48
C THR A 461 -21.99 -24.94 -7.78
N VAL A 462 -22.63 -24.08 -8.57
CA VAL A 462 -22.98 -24.36 -9.97
C VAL A 462 -21.80 -23.95 -10.83
N SER A 463 -21.35 -24.84 -11.71
CA SER A 463 -20.19 -24.67 -12.58
C SER A 463 -20.55 -24.94 -14.03
N VAL A 464 -20.05 -24.14 -14.96
CA VAL A 464 -20.22 -24.33 -16.40
C VAL A 464 -18.87 -24.27 -17.10
N ILE A 465 -18.56 -25.28 -17.92
CA ILE A 465 -17.31 -25.39 -18.68
C ILE A 465 -17.62 -25.43 -20.18
N GLY A 466 -17.07 -24.50 -20.94
CA GLY A 466 -17.14 -24.47 -22.40
C GLY A 466 -16.21 -25.48 -23.07
N ALA A 467 -16.50 -25.83 -24.33
CA ALA A 467 -15.70 -26.79 -25.11
C ALA A 467 -14.25 -26.34 -25.35
N ASP A 468 -13.97 -25.04 -25.23
CA ASP A 468 -12.63 -24.44 -25.30
C ASP A 468 -11.92 -24.38 -23.94
N GLY A 469 -12.52 -24.94 -22.88
CA GLY A 469 -11.98 -24.96 -21.53
C GLY A 469 -12.28 -23.71 -20.70
N THR A 470 -13.02 -22.74 -21.24
CA THR A 470 -13.49 -21.58 -20.46
C THR A 470 -14.46 -22.04 -19.36
N ARG A 471 -14.46 -21.38 -18.21
CA ARG A 471 -15.28 -21.78 -17.05
C ARG A 471 -15.95 -20.57 -16.39
N SER A 472 -17.17 -20.77 -15.90
CA SER A 472 -17.91 -19.80 -15.09
C SER A 472 -18.60 -20.54 -13.94
N THR A 473 -18.69 -19.92 -12.75
CA THR A 473 -19.32 -20.53 -11.58
C THR A 473 -20.23 -19.55 -10.85
N THR A 474 -21.21 -20.06 -10.11
CA THR A 474 -22.05 -19.25 -9.21
C THR A 474 -22.46 -20.06 -8.00
N ARG A 475 -22.63 -19.39 -6.85
CA ARG A 475 -23.06 -20.01 -5.59
C ARG A 475 -24.58 -20.17 -5.58
N TRP A 476 -25.07 -21.31 -5.11
CA TRP A 476 -26.50 -21.60 -4.98
C TRP A 476 -26.82 -22.21 -3.61
N VAL A 477 -27.81 -21.67 -2.91
CA VAL A 477 -28.20 -22.10 -1.57
C VAL A 477 -29.45 -22.97 -1.64
N LYS A 478 -29.34 -24.21 -1.16
CA LYS A 478 -30.47 -25.12 -0.95
C LYS A 478 -31.11 -24.84 0.40
N GLN A 479 -32.40 -24.53 0.39
CA GLN A 479 -33.25 -24.44 1.58
C GLN A 479 -34.29 -25.57 1.62
#